data_AF-A0AAN8XPC4-F1
#
_entry.id   AF-A0AAN8XPC4-F1
#
_cell.length_a   1.000
_cell.length_b   1.000
_cell.length_c   1.000
_cell.angle_alpha   90.00
_cell.angle_beta   90.00
_cell.angle_gamma   90.00
#
_symmetry.space_group_name_H-M   'P 1'
#
loop_
_entity.id
_entity.type
_entity.pdbx_description
1 polymer ?
#
loop_
_entity_poly.entity_id
_entity_poly.type
_entity_poly.pdbx_seq_one_letter_code
_entity_poly.pdbx_strand_id
1 'polypeptide(L)'
;MGMQYDALDTCTTNTGPPLGTTQPQACSSRNTPKPRPPPPSARPNITFPTYTCPPTYAAWYCLNGATCFTIKIEESLLYNCE
;
A
#
# COMPACT_ATOMS: atom_id res chain seq x y z
N MET A 1 22.32 -10.47 11.15
CA MET A 1 23.06 -11.24 10.14
C MET A 1 22.64 -12.70 10.27
N GLY A 2 22.22 -13.45 9.25
CA GLY A 2 22.11 -13.26 7.82
C GLY A 2 21.18 -14.34 7.27
N MET A 3 20.58 -14.06 6.12
CA MET A 3 19.66 -14.94 5.41
C MET A 3 20.40 -16.14 4.84
N GLN A 4 19.78 -17.32 4.78
CA GLN A 4 20.03 -18.22 3.66
C GLN A 4 18.80 -19.10 3.39
N TYR A 5 18.17 -18.76 2.26
CA TYR A 5 17.04 -19.35 1.54
C TYR A 5 16.64 -20.80 1.90
N ASP A 6 15.36 -20.99 2.17
CA ASP A 6 14.72 -22.28 2.35
C ASP A 6 14.56 -23.02 1.00
N ALA A 7 14.88 -24.32 1.05
CA ALA A 7 14.41 -25.41 0.20
C ALA A 7 14.36 -25.17 -1.32
N LEU A 8 15.47 -25.47 -1.99
CA LEU A 8 15.45 -25.82 -3.40
C LEU A 8 14.56 -27.07 -3.60
N ASP A 9 13.41 -26.82 -4.21
CA ASP A 9 12.56 -27.70 -5.00
C ASP A 9 13.38 -28.82 -5.68
N THR A 10 13.56 -29.95 -4.99
CA THR A 10 14.40 -31.05 -5.48
C THR A 10 13.56 -31.90 -6.40
N CYS A 11 13.50 -31.53 -7.68
CA CYS A 11 13.09 -32.45 -8.73
C CYS A 11 14.03 -33.67 -8.65
N THR A 12 13.49 -34.85 -8.33
CA THR A 12 14.26 -36.08 -8.10
C THR A 12 15.04 -36.45 -9.36
N THR A 13 16.34 -36.15 -9.40
CA THR A 13 17.24 -36.70 -10.42
C THR A 13 17.73 -38.06 -9.95
N ASN A 14 17.11 -39.14 -10.46
CA ASN A 14 17.71 -40.46 -10.34
C ASN A 14 19.01 -40.48 -11.17
N THR A 15 20.13 -40.65 -10.49
CA THR A 15 21.47 -40.79 -11.08
C THR A 15 21.57 -42.06 -11.93
N GLY A 16 21.83 -41.89 -13.22
CA GLY A 16 22.32 -42.91 -14.16
C GLY A 16 23.23 -42.24 -15.21
N PRO A 17 24.38 -42.84 -15.60
CA PRO A 17 25.49 -42.16 -16.30
C PRO A 17 25.30 -42.16 -17.85
N PRO A 18 26.14 -41.47 -18.67
CA PRO A 18 25.81 -40.15 -19.22
C PRO A 18 25.81 -40.12 -20.76
N LEU A 19 24.78 -39.57 -21.39
CA LEU A 19 24.92 -38.90 -22.69
C LEU A 19 23.89 -37.76 -22.74
N GLY A 20 24.34 -36.60 -22.27
CA GLY A 20 23.49 -35.51 -21.82
C GLY A 20 22.75 -34.78 -22.94
N THR A 21 21.45 -35.00 -23.00
CA THR A 21 20.47 -33.96 -23.36
C THR A 21 19.37 -33.99 -22.31
N THR A 22 19.68 -33.48 -21.12
CA THR A 22 18.68 -33.27 -20.06
C THR A 22 17.75 -32.15 -20.52
N GLN A 23 16.61 -32.51 -21.12
CA GLN A 23 15.53 -31.54 -21.27
C GLN A 23 15.08 -31.14 -19.87
N PRO A 24 15.04 -29.84 -19.53
CA PRO A 24 14.31 -29.41 -18.36
C PRO A 24 12.83 -29.73 -18.60
N GLN A 25 12.30 -30.74 -17.91
CA GLN A 25 10.86 -30.86 -17.77
C GLN A 25 10.40 -29.57 -17.10
N ALA A 26 9.68 -28.74 -17.86
CA ALA A 26 9.17 -27.48 -17.36
C ALA A 26 8.26 -27.77 -16.16
N CYS A 27 8.77 -27.53 -14.97
CA CYS A 27 7.98 -27.55 -13.74
C CYS A 27 7.02 -26.36 -13.82
N SER A 28 5.80 -26.60 -14.30
CA SER A 28 4.78 -25.57 -14.39
C SER A 28 4.21 -25.34 -12.99
N SER A 29 4.83 -24.43 -12.23
CA SER A 29 4.19 -23.84 -11.06
C SER A 29 2.93 -23.15 -11.55
N ARG A 30 1.77 -23.78 -11.35
CA ARG A 30 0.48 -23.20 -11.68
C ARG A 30 0.20 -22.10 -10.65
N ASN A 31 0.89 -20.97 -10.79
CA ASN A 31 0.61 -19.78 -10.01
C ASN A 31 -0.82 -19.37 -10.34
N THR A 32 -1.73 -19.54 -9.37
CA THR A 32 -3.03 -18.89 -9.44
C THR A 32 -2.78 -17.39 -9.64
N PRO A 33 -3.35 -16.76 -10.68
CA PRO A 33 -3.21 -15.32 -10.87
C PRO A 33 -3.63 -14.62 -9.58
N LYS A 34 -2.80 -13.68 -9.10
CA LYS A 34 -3.14 -12.89 -7.92
C LYS A 34 -4.53 -12.28 -8.15
N PRO A 35 -5.50 -12.50 -7.23
CA PRO A 35 -6.85 -11.95 -7.39
C PRO A 35 -6.76 -10.46 -7.68
N ARG A 36 -7.51 -10.01 -8.69
CA ARG A 36 -7.59 -8.58 -9.01
C ARG A 36 -8.01 -7.84 -7.73
N PRO A 37 -7.35 -6.71 -7.38
CA PRO A 37 -7.80 -5.88 -6.26
C PRO A 37 -9.28 -5.53 -6.44
N PRO A 38 -10.09 -5.55 -5.37
CA PRO A 38 -11.48 -5.11 -5.45
C PRO A 38 -11.54 -3.67 -5.99
N PRO A 39 -12.60 -3.31 -6.72
CA PRO A 39 -12.77 -1.94 -7.19
C PRO A 39 -12.78 -0.98 -5.98
N PRO A 40 -12.24 0.25 -6.15
CA PRO A 40 -12.26 1.24 -5.08
C PRO A 40 -13.70 1.49 -4.63
N SER A 41 -13.92 1.52 -3.32
CA SER A 41 -15.24 1.87 -2.78
C SER A 41 -15.55 3.33 -3.13
N ALA A 42 -16.82 3.62 -3.42
CA ALA A 42 -17.24 4.99 -3.62
C ALA A 42 -17.00 5.78 -2.33
N ARG A 43 -16.22 6.87 -2.42
CA ARG A 43 -16.05 7.79 -1.29
C ARG A 43 -17.43 8.40 -0.99
N PRO A 44 -17.97 8.24 0.23
CA PRO A 44 -19.24 8.87 0.57
C PRO A 44 -19.08 10.39 0.43
N ASN A 45 -20.08 11.04 -0.17
CA ASN A 45 -20.12 12.49 -0.31
C ASN A 45 -20.43 13.12 1.06
N ILE A 46 -19.43 13.14 1.93
CA ILE A 46 -19.51 13.75 3.26
C ILE A 46 -18.96 15.17 3.14
N THR A 47 -19.86 16.13 3.32
CA THR A 47 -19.51 17.54 3.45
C THR A 47 -19.29 17.82 4.94
N PHE A 48 -18.03 17.96 5.34
CA PHE A 48 -17.71 18.40 6.70
C PHE A 48 -17.98 19.90 6.82
N PRO A 49 -18.74 20.37 7.82
CA PRO A 49 -18.88 21.80 8.07
C PRO A 49 -17.51 22.41 8.36
N THR A 50 -17.16 23.44 7.59
CA THR A 50 -15.97 24.25 7.81
C THR A 50 -16.36 25.54 8.54
N TYR A 51 -15.50 25.95 9.48
CA TYR A 51 -15.64 27.16 10.27
C TYR A 51 -14.38 28.02 10.15
N THR A 52 -14.51 29.32 10.39
CA THR A 52 -13.37 30.22 10.44
C THR A 52 -12.46 29.91 11.63
N CYS A 53 -11.16 29.86 11.38
CA CYS A 53 -10.18 29.70 12.45
C CYS A 53 -10.13 30.92 13.39
N PRO A 54 -9.75 30.71 14.66
CA PRO A 54 -9.28 31.79 15.51
C PRO A 54 -8.08 32.53 14.87
N PRO A 55 -7.99 33.87 14.99
CA PRO A 55 -6.96 34.65 14.32
C PRO A 55 -5.54 34.32 14.80
N THR A 56 -5.38 33.88 16.05
CA THR A 56 -4.11 33.36 16.57
C THR A 56 -3.67 32.12 15.81
N TYR A 57 -4.57 31.15 15.61
CA TYR A 57 -4.23 29.92 14.89
C TYR A 57 -3.88 30.22 13.43
N ALA A 58 -4.66 31.09 12.78
CA ALA A 58 -4.38 31.54 11.42
C ALA A 58 -2.99 32.19 11.30
N ALA A 59 -2.59 33.07 12.24
CA ALA A 59 -1.33 33.78 12.18
C ALA A 59 -0.09 32.90 12.46
N TRP A 60 -0.22 31.91 13.35
CA TRP A 60 0.92 31.11 13.81
C TRP A 60 1.07 29.76 13.10
N TYR A 61 -0.03 29.18 12.60
CA TYR A 61 -0.01 27.87 11.94
C TYR A 61 -0.11 27.96 10.42
N CYS A 62 -0.90 28.90 9.89
CA CYS A 62 -1.03 29.09 8.44
C CYS A 62 -0.05 30.17 7.97
N LEU A 63 1.14 29.73 7.58
CA LEU A 63 2.19 30.61 7.05
C LEU A 63 1.97 30.88 5.55
N ASN A 64 2.65 31.90 5.01
CA ASN A 64 2.65 32.26 3.57
C ASN A 64 1.28 32.62 2.98
N GLY A 65 0.36 33.14 3.80
CA GLY A 65 -0.95 33.59 3.32
C GLY A 65 -1.93 32.45 3.02
N ALA A 66 -1.66 31.25 3.52
CA ALA A 66 -2.63 30.14 3.45
C ALA A 66 -3.92 30.48 4.20
N THR A 67 -5.05 30.00 3.68
CA THR A 67 -6.37 30.21 4.26
C THR A 67 -6.61 29.19 5.36
N CYS A 68 -6.90 29.66 6.57
CA CYS A 68 -7.18 28.78 7.70
C CYS A 68 -8.66 28.42 7.78
N PHE A 69 -8.96 27.12 7.85
CA PHE A 69 -10.30 26.61 8.16
C PHE A 69 -10.27 25.56 9.27
N THR A 70 -11.38 25.43 9.99
CA THR A 70 -11.56 24.45 11.07
C THR A 70 -12.69 23.50 10.70
N ILE A 71 -12.48 22.20 10.86
CA ILE A 71 -13.55 21.19 10.76
C ILE A 71 -13.84 20.61 12.14
N LYS A 72 -15.12 20.33 12.40
CA LYS A 72 -15.54 19.60 13.61
C LYS A 72 -15.83 18.16 13.24
N ILE A 73 -15.03 17.24 13.76
CA ILE A 73 -15.24 15.80 13.65
C ILE A 73 -15.61 15.30 15.03
N GLU A 74 -16.88 14.89 15.19
CA GLU A 74 -17.43 14.49 16.49
C GLU A 74 -17.24 15.61 17.53
N GLU A 75 -16.50 15.38 18.62
CA GLU A 75 -16.17 16.39 19.63
C GLU A 75 -14.81 17.10 19.40
N SER A 76 -14.08 16.73 18.34
CA SER A 76 -12.74 17.25 18.05
C SER A 76 -12.75 18.35 17.00
N LEU A 77 -11.99 19.42 17.26
CA LEU A 77 -11.71 20.49 16.28
C LEU A 77 -10.39 20.20 15.58
N LEU A 78 -10.41 20.16 14.25
CA LEU A 78 -9.22 20.02 13.43
C LEU A 78 -9.00 21.31 12.63
N TYR A 79 -7.82 21.90 12.78
CA TYR A 79 -7.42 23.13 12.09
C TYR A 79 -6.53 22.78 10.90
N ASN A 80 -6.88 23.31 9.73
CA ASN A 80 -6.21 23.06 8.46
C ASN A 80 -5.92 24.38 7.73
N CYS A 81 -4.90 24.37 6.87
CA CYS A 81 -4.53 25.48 6.01
C CYS A 81 -4.57 25.01 4.55
N GLU A 82 -5.13 25.84 3.66
CA GLU A 82 -5.19 25.63 2.19
C GLU A 82 -4.59 26.80 1.39
#